data_AF-A0A661NLR5-F1
#
_entry.id   AF-A0A661NLR5-F1
#
_cell.length_a   1.000
_cell.length_b   1.000
_cell.length_c   1.000
_cell.angle_alpha   90.00
_cell.angle_beta   90.00
_cell.angle_gamma   90.00
#
_symmetry.space_group_name_H-M   'P 1'
#
loop_
_entity.id
_entity.type
_entity.pdbx_description
1 polymer ?
#
loop_
_entity_poly.entity_id
_entity_poly.type
_entity_poly.pdbx_seq_one_letter_code
_entity_poly.pdbx_strand_id
1 'polypeptide(L)'
;MSDAGSQADPRPRRPNKHGAILDGLSAAVFFVVGAVLLVGCLGEIGASAAAEQGVDNDGGSGAVGAGGAGGGGQPIGGEAPADPCDGVDCGGNGSCADVGDDAICICDEGFHAEGLSCVVNPPPGPCEGVQCGAHASCSAGSCVCDGGYEGDPDVGCSEINPTEASVRAGLVALAEAELGYCEGTDTRPYMLSQPGLWCYDFVAWVYQQSSQSLPAPYNLPTYQANALPLWWTPEPGDLIKFNIQHYGMVKSVSSDGNTITTVEGNVNSCVMGRTVSLGSIEYFGSLDSVF
;
A
#
# COMPACT_ATOMS: atom_id res chain seq x y z
N MET A 1 35.21 -22.45 -26.01
CA MET A 1 34.41 -21.38 -25.37
C MET A 1 33.03 -21.51 -25.95
N SER A 2 32.14 -22.14 -25.19
CA SER A 2 30.83 -22.58 -25.65
C SER A 2 29.81 -21.50 -25.37
N ASP A 3 29.13 -21.02 -26.42
CA ASP A 3 28.01 -20.09 -26.33
C ASP A 3 26.79 -20.77 -25.68
N ALA A 4 26.24 -20.09 -24.68
CA ALA A 4 24.99 -20.46 -24.03
C ALA A 4 23.80 -20.01 -24.92
N GLY A 5 23.20 -20.97 -25.63
CA GLY A 5 21.96 -20.78 -26.35
C GLY A 5 20.78 -20.60 -25.38
N SER A 6 20.14 -19.43 -25.45
CA SER A 6 18.82 -19.15 -24.89
C SER A 6 17.80 -20.12 -25.49
N GLN A 7 17.24 -21.03 -24.69
CA GLN A 7 16.14 -21.90 -25.10
C GLN A 7 14.82 -21.14 -24.97
N ALA A 8 14.20 -20.85 -26.11
CA ALA A 8 12.84 -20.37 -26.19
C ALA A 8 11.85 -21.49 -25.79
N ASP A 9 10.88 -21.16 -24.92
CA ASP A 9 9.75 -22.02 -24.54
C ASP A 9 8.93 -22.42 -25.79
N PRO A 10 8.72 -23.71 -26.09
CA PRO A 10 8.04 -24.16 -27.29
C PRO A 10 6.50 -24.18 -27.17
N ARG A 11 5.90 -23.63 -26.10
CA ARG A 11 4.45 -23.69 -25.94
C ARG A 11 3.70 -22.67 -26.82
N PRO A 12 2.66 -23.09 -27.57
CA PRO A 12 1.85 -22.16 -28.35
C PRO A 12 1.09 -21.22 -27.41
N ARG A 13 1.32 -19.91 -27.57
CA ARG A 13 0.51 -18.87 -26.92
C ARG A 13 -0.94 -19.02 -27.40
N ARG A 14 -1.90 -18.99 -26.47
CA ARG A 14 -3.32 -18.98 -26.80
C ARG A 14 -3.65 -17.80 -27.72
N PRO A 15 -4.55 -17.98 -28.72
CA PRO A 15 -5.11 -16.85 -29.43
C PRO A 15 -5.99 -16.02 -28.49
N ASN A 16 -5.74 -14.72 -28.49
CA ASN A 16 -6.50 -13.71 -27.75
C ASN A 16 -7.98 -13.76 -28.17
N LYS A 17 -8.92 -13.94 -27.22
CA LYS A 17 -10.37 -14.10 -27.48
C LYS A 17 -11.10 -12.76 -27.72
N HIS A 18 -10.50 -11.85 -28.47
CA HIS A 18 -11.17 -10.65 -28.96
C HIS A 18 -11.30 -10.72 -30.48
N GLY A 19 -12.30 -11.44 -30.98
CA GLY A 19 -12.64 -11.41 -32.40
C GLY A 19 -13.29 -12.67 -32.94
N ALA A 20 -14.55 -12.94 -32.56
CA ALA A 20 -15.48 -13.74 -33.36
C ALA A 20 -16.92 -13.55 -32.84
N ILE A 21 -17.60 -12.50 -33.31
CA ILE A 21 -19.07 -12.52 -33.38
C ILE A 21 -19.41 -12.45 -34.87
N LEU A 22 -19.62 -13.63 -35.46
CA LEU A 22 -20.48 -13.82 -36.61
C LEU A 22 -21.59 -14.73 -36.12
N ASP A 23 -22.82 -14.22 -36.15
CA ASP A 23 -23.93 -14.90 -36.81
C ASP A 23 -25.13 -13.96 -36.83
N GLY A 24 -25.50 -13.54 -38.04
CA GLY A 24 -26.83 -13.03 -38.28
C GLY A 24 -27.80 -14.20 -38.37
N LEU A 25 -28.96 -14.08 -37.72
CA LEU A 25 -30.23 -14.51 -38.30
C LEU A 25 -31.42 -13.88 -37.55
N SER A 26 -32.43 -13.54 -38.35
CA SER A 26 -33.83 -13.24 -38.03
C SER A 26 -34.24 -11.85 -37.52
N ALA A 27 -34.83 -11.12 -38.46
CA ALA A 27 -35.66 -9.95 -38.26
C ALA A 27 -37.12 -10.31 -37.90
N ALA A 28 -37.77 -9.35 -37.24
CA ALA A 28 -39.21 -9.10 -37.08
C ALA A 28 -39.99 -9.98 -36.08
N VAL A 29 -40.52 -9.35 -35.01
CA VAL A 29 -41.95 -8.95 -34.89
C VAL A 29 -42.07 -7.82 -33.84
N PHE A 30 -42.81 -6.77 -34.21
CA PHE A 30 -43.24 -5.61 -33.41
C PHE A 30 -44.37 -5.96 -32.42
N PHE A 31 -44.43 -5.28 -31.26
CA PHE A 31 -45.62 -4.63 -30.65
C PHE A 31 -45.20 -4.01 -29.29
N VAL A 32 -44.82 -2.73 -29.25
CA VAL A 32 -45.58 -1.55 -28.76
C VAL A 32 -46.23 -1.68 -27.37
N VAL A 33 -45.93 -0.67 -26.53
CA VAL A 33 -46.75 0.06 -25.54
C VAL A 33 -46.16 0.01 -24.12
N GLY A 34 -45.81 1.19 -23.59
CA GLY A 34 -45.64 1.38 -22.14
C GLY A 34 -44.71 2.50 -21.72
N ALA A 35 -44.94 3.74 -22.16
CA ALA A 35 -44.45 4.92 -21.43
C ALA A 35 -45.08 4.96 -20.04
N VAL A 36 -44.38 5.48 -19.02
CA VAL A 36 -44.91 6.45 -18.03
C VAL A 36 -43.87 6.83 -16.96
N LEU A 37 -43.63 8.14 -16.92
CA LEU A 37 -43.25 9.06 -15.84
C LEU A 37 -41.90 8.99 -15.09
N LEU A 38 -41.06 9.94 -15.52
CA LEU A 38 -40.46 11.02 -14.72
C LEU A 38 -41.15 11.34 -13.37
N VAL A 39 -40.38 11.23 -12.29
CA VAL A 39 -40.35 12.14 -11.12
C VAL A 39 -38.87 12.16 -10.71
N GLY A 40 -38.11 13.26 -10.72
CA GLY A 40 -38.47 14.62 -10.37
C GLY A 40 -38.06 14.89 -8.92
N CYS A 41 -36.78 15.11 -8.65
CA CYS A 41 -36.35 15.87 -7.47
C CYS A 41 -35.14 16.72 -7.84
N LEU A 42 -35.45 17.94 -8.28
CA LEU A 42 -34.55 19.09 -8.21
C LEU A 42 -34.62 19.66 -6.79
N GLY A 43 -33.47 20.08 -6.30
CA GLY A 43 -33.36 21.25 -5.43
C GLY A 43 -32.67 21.00 -4.10
N GLU A 44 -31.81 21.88 -3.58
CA GLU A 44 -31.24 23.13 -4.10
C GLU A 44 -30.06 23.51 -3.17
N ILE A 45 -29.13 24.29 -3.72
CA ILE A 45 -28.37 25.42 -3.15
C ILE A 45 -27.73 25.35 -1.74
N GLY A 46 -26.47 25.77 -1.70
CA GLY A 46 -25.78 26.15 -0.46
C GLY A 46 -24.33 26.61 -0.67
N ALA A 47 -24.10 27.55 -1.60
CA ALA A 47 -22.90 28.36 -1.58
C ALA A 47 -23.14 29.57 -0.67
N SER A 48 -22.21 29.84 0.25
CA SER A 48 -22.03 31.17 0.80
C SER A 48 -20.59 31.37 1.25
N ALA A 49 -20.03 32.46 0.74
CA ALA A 49 -18.71 33.01 0.98
C ALA A 49 -18.74 34.06 2.10
N ALA A 50 -17.58 34.72 2.29
CA ALA A 50 -17.29 35.94 3.06
C ALA A 50 -16.92 35.71 4.54
N ALA A 51 -15.96 36.41 5.16
CA ALA A 51 -15.22 37.63 4.84
C ALA A 51 -13.84 37.56 5.55
N GLU A 52 -12.71 38.01 4.99
CA GLU A 52 -12.18 39.39 4.90
C GLU A 52 -12.18 40.17 6.23
N GLN A 53 -11.00 40.44 6.79
CA GLN A 53 -10.65 41.73 7.40
C GLN A 53 -9.14 41.83 7.68
N GLY A 54 -8.49 42.71 6.92
CA GLY A 54 -7.20 43.29 7.28
C GLY A 54 -7.38 44.39 8.32
N VAL A 55 -6.34 44.59 9.12
CA VAL A 55 -6.12 45.82 9.90
C VAL A 55 -4.64 46.16 9.79
N ASP A 56 -4.39 47.23 9.04
CA ASP A 56 -3.16 48.01 9.06
C ASP A 56 -3.02 48.75 10.40
N ASN A 57 -1.79 48.94 10.87
CA ASN A 57 -1.46 50.06 11.76
C ASN A 57 -0.07 50.60 11.41
N ASP A 58 -0.11 51.76 10.76
CA ASP A 58 0.97 52.73 10.67
C ASP A 58 1.19 53.45 12.02
N GLY A 59 2.43 53.83 12.30
CA GLY A 59 2.80 54.85 13.27
C GLY A 59 3.91 54.38 14.23
N GLY A 60 5.05 55.06 14.39
CA GLY A 60 5.45 56.38 13.93
C GLY A 60 6.88 56.65 14.37
N SER A 61 7.42 57.73 13.81
CA SER A 61 8.79 58.21 13.92
C SER A 61 9.18 58.81 15.29
N GLY A 62 10.49 58.87 15.53
CA GLY A 62 11.15 59.81 16.45
C GLY A 62 11.56 59.19 17.81
N ALA A 63 12.63 59.58 18.47
CA ALA A 63 13.68 60.55 18.19
C ALA A 63 14.84 60.28 19.18
N VAL A 64 16.00 60.86 18.85
CA VAL A 64 17.19 61.16 19.66
C VAL A 64 17.05 61.26 21.19
N GLY A 65 18.12 60.93 21.92
CA GLY A 65 18.28 61.40 23.30
C GLY A 65 19.48 60.81 24.05
N ALA A 66 20.60 61.53 24.01
CA ALA A 66 21.80 61.26 24.80
C ALA A 66 21.63 61.64 26.29
N GLY A 67 22.39 60.96 27.15
CA GLY A 67 23.06 61.56 28.31
C GLY A 67 22.23 61.80 29.57
N GLY A 68 22.66 61.18 30.68
CA GLY A 68 22.21 61.53 32.03
C GLY A 68 22.99 60.78 33.09
N ALA A 69 24.04 61.40 33.62
CA ALA A 69 24.81 60.93 34.76
C ALA A 69 24.13 61.28 36.09
N GLY A 70 24.34 60.45 37.11
CA GLY A 70 24.40 60.88 38.51
C GLY A 70 23.23 60.48 39.41
N GLY A 71 23.54 59.68 40.44
CA GLY A 71 22.63 59.42 41.55
C GLY A 71 23.15 58.35 42.49
N GLY A 72 24.16 58.68 43.31
CA GLY A 72 24.59 57.82 44.41
C GLY A 72 23.53 57.74 45.50
N GLY A 73 23.22 56.51 45.94
CA GLY A 73 22.40 56.20 47.10
C GLY A 73 22.58 54.72 47.49
N GLN A 74 23.12 54.48 48.69
CA GLN A 74 23.38 53.17 49.32
C GLN A 74 22.23 52.86 50.34
N PRO A 75 21.91 51.60 50.70
CA PRO A 75 20.69 50.92 50.28
C PRO A 75 19.70 50.76 51.45
N ILE A 76 18.46 50.37 51.14
CA ILE A 76 17.54 49.75 52.11
C ILE A 76 17.35 48.30 51.67
N GLY A 77 17.78 47.38 52.53
CA GLY A 77 17.86 45.95 52.25
C GLY A 77 16.49 45.30 52.05
N GLY A 78 16.06 45.23 50.80
CA GLY A 78 15.40 44.05 50.28
C GLY A 78 16.33 43.47 49.24
N GLU A 79 16.72 42.19 49.37
CA GLU A 79 17.32 41.44 48.27
C GLU A 79 16.46 41.72 47.02
N ALA A 80 17.04 42.38 46.02
CA ALA A 80 16.47 42.37 44.69
C ALA A 80 16.30 40.88 44.32
N PRO A 81 15.18 40.47 43.71
CA PRO A 81 15.07 39.11 43.20
C PRO A 81 16.32 38.86 42.36
N ALA A 82 17.04 37.77 42.66
CA ALA A 82 18.24 37.42 41.94
C ALA A 82 17.88 37.35 40.46
N ASP A 83 18.63 38.08 39.63
CA ASP A 83 18.47 38.03 38.18
C ASP A 83 18.75 36.59 37.74
N PRO A 84 17.74 35.86 37.22
CA PRO A 84 17.91 34.47 36.80
C PRO A 84 19.03 34.31 35.76
N CYS A 85 19.28 35.34 34.95
CA CYS A 85 20.32 35.37 33.94
C CYS A 85 21.73 35.71 34.48
N ASP A 86 21.89 36.05 35.76
CA ASP A 86 23.21 36.36 36.33
C ASP A 86 24.13 35.13 36.28
N GLY A 87 25.23 35.25 35.53
CA GLY A 87 26.20 34.16 35.34
C GLY A 87 25.77 33.06 34.36
N VAL A 88 24.63 33.20 33.67
CA VAL A 88 24.20 32.26 32.64
C VAL A 88 24.93 32.54 31.32
N ASP A 89 25.73 31.57 30.86
CA ASP A 89 26.35 31.59 29.54
C ASP A 89 25.56 30.69 28.59
N CYS A 90 24.83 31.29 27.65
CA CYS A 90 24.08 30.60 26.61
C CYS A 90 24.96 29.94 25.53
N GLY A 91 26.19 29.55 25.88
CA GLY A 91 27.16 28.94 24.98
C GLY A 91 27.66 29.88 23.88
N GLY A 92 27.55 31.19 24.08
CA GLY A 92 27.99 32.23 23.14
C GLY A 92 27.21 32.35 21.82
N ASN A 93 26.11 31.60 21.63
CA ASN A 93 25.28 31.62 20.41
C ASN A 93 23.80 31.87 20.75
N GLY A 94 23.57 32.71 21.74
CA GLY A 94 22.25 33.10 22.19
C GLY A 94 22.32 34.14 23.30
N SER A 95 21.16 34.73 23.59
CA SER A 95 20.97 35.70 24.66
C SER A 95 20.15 35.09 25.79
N CYS A 96 20.56 35.31 27.04
CA CYS A 96 19.75 34.91 28.18
C CYS A 96 18.52 35.83 28.30
N ALA A 97 17.38 35.24 28.63
CA ALA A 97 16.15 35.94 28.96
C ALA A 97 15.44 35.27 30.13
N ASP A 98 14.72 36.07 30.91
CA ASP A 98 13.95 35.59 32.06
C ASP A 98 12.53 35.22 31.65
N VAL A 99 12.08 34.02 32.03
CA VAL A 99 10.68 33.60 31.92
C VAL A 99 10.20 33.13 33.29
N GLY A 100 9.53 34.04 34.01
CA GLY A 100 9.17 33.80 35.42
C GLY A 100 10.39 33.97 36.32
N ASP A 101 10.69 32.96 37.13
CA ASP A 101 11.89 32.92 38.00
C ASP A 101 13.03 32.06 37.39
N ASP A 102 12.88 31.62 36.13
CA ASP A 102 13.83 30.74 35.44
C ASP A 102 14.53 31.48 34.29
N ALA A 103 15.83 31.22 34.14
CA ALA A 103 16.59 31.63 32.95
C ALA A 103 16.30 30.71 31.78
N ILE A 104 16.19 31.29 30.59
CA ILE A 104 16.18 30.57 29.32
C ILE A 104 17.18 31.19 28.35
N CYS A 105 17.64 30.39 27.39
CA CYS A 105 18.49 30.89 26.31
C CYS A 105 17.68 31.03 25.02
N ILE A 106 17.59 32.25 24.51
CA ILE A 106 17.08 32.56 23.17
C ILE A 106 18.25 32.40 22.21
N CYS A 107 18.25 31.30 21.47
CA CYS A 107 19.36 30.96 20.59
C CYS A 107 19.30 31.68 19.24
N ASP A 108 20.48 31.99 18.71
CA ASP A 108 20.66 32.60 17.40
C ASP A 108 20.23 31.65 16.27
N GLU A 109 20.04 32.19 15.06
CA GLU A 109 19.69 31.39 13.89
C GLU A 109 20.70 30.26 13.65
N GLY A 110 20.21 29.04 13.47
CA GLY A 110 21.06 27.85 13.33
C GLY A 110 21.43 27.18 14.65
N PHE A 111 20.90 27.63 15.79
CA PHE A 111 21.07 27.02 17.11
C PHE A 111 19.74 26.74 17.80
N HIS A 112 19.74 25.81 18.74
CA HIS A 112 18.61 25.54 19.63
C HIS A 112 19.08 25.34 21.07
N ALA A 113 18.18 25.54 22.03
CA ALA A 113 18.50 25.42 23.45
C ALA A 113 18.51 23.94 23.88
N GLU A 114 19.63 23.49 24.42
CA GLU A 114 19.74 22.29 25.26
C GLU A 114 20.04 22.74 26.69
N GLY A 115 18.99 22.92 27.50
CA GLY A 115 19.10 23.55 28.80
C GLY A 115 19.45 25.04 28.68
N LEU A 116 20.52 25.47 29.35
CA LEU A 116 21.04 26.85 29.32
C LEU A 116 22.19 27.02 28.30
N SER A 117 22.27 26.18 27.28
CA SER A 117 23.29 26.28 26.24
C SER A 117 22.64 26.24 24.86
N CYS A 118 23.05 27.16 23.99
CA CYS A 118 22.68 27.12 22.59
C CYS A 118 23.65 26.23 21.82
N VAL A 119 23.14 25.11 21.30
CA VAL A 119 23.92 24.15 20.50
C VAL A 119 23.51 24.22 19.04
N VAL A 120 24.44 23.90 18.15
CA VAL A 120 24.22 23.96 16.69
C VAL A 120 23.06 23.05 16.31
N ASN A 121 22.15 23.54 15.48
CA ASN A 121 21.07 22.73 14.94
C ASN A 121 21.64 21.55 14.16
N PRO A 122 21.02 20.37 14.27
CA PRO A 122 21.38 19.27 13.41
C PRO A 122 21.24 19.71 11.93
N PRO A 123 22.12 19.24 11.05
CA PRO A 123 21.97 19.52 9.63
C PRO A 123 20.59 19.03 9.16
N PRO A 124 20.00 19.72 8.18
CA PRO A 124 18.75 19.30 7.55
C PRO A 124 18.74 17.81 7.23
N GLY A 125 17.59 17.17 7.48
CA GLY A 125 17.42 15.78 7.10
C GLY A 125 17.62 15.60 5.59
N PRO A 126 18.04 14.43 5.09
CA PRO A 126 18.31 14.24 3.67
C PRO A 126 17.07 14.48 2.79
N CYS A 127 15.87 14.40 3.36
CA CYS A 127 14.60 14.67 2.69
C CYS A 127 14.04 16.08 2.94
N GLU A 128 14.75 16.93 3.67
CA GLU A 128 14.33 18.30 3.90
C GLU A 128 14.37 19.10 2.60
N GLY A 129 13.23 19.67 2.22
CA GLY A 129 13.08 20.43 0.97
C GLY A 129 12.94 19.59 -0.31
N VAL A 130 12.97 18.25 -0.22
CA VAL A 130 12.75 17.37 -1.37
C VAL A 130 11.25 17.29 -1.70
N GLN A 131 10.88 17.63 -2.94
CA GLN A 131 9.52 17.50 -3.45
C GLN A 131 9.48 16.38 -4.49
N CYS A 132 8.86 15.27 -4.13
CA CYS A 132 8.67 14.14 -5.03
C CYS A 132 7.39 14.29 -5.86
N GLY A 133 7.37 13.60 -7.00
CA GLY A 133 6.19 13.50 -7.85
C GLY A 133 5.03 12.77 -7.16
N ALA A 134 3.85 12.76 -7.80
CA ALA A 134 2.70 12.02 -7.29
C ALA A 134 3.04 10.52 -7.10
N HIS A 135 2.56 9.92 -6.01
CA HIS A 135 2.82 8.51 -5.65
C HIS A 135 4.31 8.17 -5.47
N ALA A 136 5.10 9.13 -5.00
CA ALA A 136 6.49 8.94 -4.61
C ALA A 136 6.76 9.58 -3.25
N SER A 137 7.66 8.93 -2.50
CA SER A 137 8.11 9.36 -1.19
C SER A 137 9.61 9.59 -1.19
N CYS A 138 10.09 10.56 -0.41
CA CYS A 138 11.53 10.75 -0.24
C CYS A 138 12.12 9.69 0.69
N SER A 139 13.20 9.05 0.25
CA SER A 139 14.00 8.12 1.03
C SER A 139 15.48 8.43 0.81
N ALA A 140 16.22 8.68 1.90
CA ALA A 140 17.64 9.03 1.87
C ALA A 140 18.01 10.18 0.91
N GLY A 141 17.10 11.14 0.73
CA GLY A 141 17.30 12.32 -0.12
C GLY A 141 17.08 12.07 -1.61
N SER A 142 16.46 10.95 -1.97
CA SER A 142 16.01 10.68 -3.33
C SER A 142 14.56 10.25 -3.34
N CYS A 143 13.83 10.63 -4.38
CA CYS A 143 12.46 10.21 -4.55
C CYS A 143 12.39 8.73 -4.98
N VAL A 144 11.44 8.00 -4.42
CA VAL A 144 11.19 6.59 -4.73
C VAL A 144 9.68 6.41 -4.87
N CYS A 145 9.22 5.71 -5.91
CA CYS A 145 7.80 5.40 -6.06
C CYS A 145 7.28 4.59 -4.87
N ASP A 146 6.07 4.90 -4.42
CA ASP A 146 5.39 4.13 -3.40
C ASP A 146 5.10 2.70 -3.89
N GLY A 147 4.89 1.77 -2.97
CA GLY A 147 4.58 0.38 -3.31
C GLY A 147 3.36 0.28 -4.24
N GLY A 148 3.51 -0.42 -5.36
CA GLY A 148 2.46 -0.55 -6.38
C GLY A 148 2.52 0.49 -7.51
N TYR A 149 3.50 1.39 -7.49
CA TYR A 149 3.71 2.42 -8.52
C TYR A 149 5.09 2.30 -9.19
N GLU A 150 5.17 2.68 -10.46
CA GLU A 150 6.41 2.75 -11.23
C GLU A 150 6.49 4.03 -12.08
N GLY A 151 7.70 4.40 -12.49
CA GLY A 151 7.93 5.58 -13.32
C GLY A 151 9.13 6.41 -12.85
N ASP A 152 9.09 7.70 -13.15
CA ASP A 152 10.05 8.69 -12.69
C ASP A 152 9.54 9.30 -11.37
N PRO A 153 10.19 9.04 -10.22
CA PRO A 153 9.71 9.49 -8.92
C PRO A 153 9.87 11.00 -8.70
N ASP A 154 10.66 11.71 -9.50
CA ASP A 154 10.78 13.17 -9.45
C ASP A 154 9.62 13.85 -10.22
N VAL A 155 9.06 13.19 -11.22
CA VAL A 155 7.95 13.69 -12.04
C VAL A 155 6.59 13.20 -11.52
N GLY A 156 6.49 11.91 -11.25
CA GLY A 156 5.28 11.23 -10.82
C GLY A 156 5.26 9.76 -11.26
N CYS A 157 4.80 8.91 -10.37
CA CYS A 157 4.66 7.48 -10.61
C CYS A 157 3.22 7.15 -11.02
N SER A 158 3.07 6.08 -11.82
CA SER A 158 1.79 5.54 -12.25
C SER A 158 1.59 4.15 -11.66
N GLU A 159 0.33 3.74 -11.49
CA GLU A 159 0.02 2.39 -11.01
C GLU A 159 0.67 1.35 -11.91
N ILE A 160 1.39 0.41 -11.29
CA ILE A 160 1.91 -0.76 -12.00
C ILE A 160 0.68 -1.55 -12.48
N ASN A 161 0.57 -1.77 -13.78
CA ASN A 161 -0.33 -2.78 -14.32
C ASN A 161 0.43 -4.11 -14.38
N PRO A 162 0.33 -4.98 -13.36
CA PRO A 162 1.13 -6.19 -13.32
C PRO A 162 0.76 -7.09 -14.49
N THR A 163 1.76 -7.70 -15.11
CA THR A 163 1.52 -8.78 -16.06
C THR A 163 0.81 -9.94 -15.36
N GLU A 164 -0.04 -10.67 -16.08
CA GLU A 164 -0.72 -11.86 -15.53
C GLU A 164 0.27 -12.84 -14.88
N ALA A 165 1.44 -13.04 -15.50
CA ALA A 165 2.52 -13.87 -14.95
C ALA A 165 3.04 -13.38 -13.59
N SER A 166 3.18 -12.06 -13.40
CA SER A 166 3.59 -11.48 -12.11
C SER A 166 2.50 -11.58 -11.05
N VAL A 167 1.22 -11.49 -11.42
CA VAL A 167 0.10 -11.72 -10.49
C VAL A 167 0.10 -13.18 -10.03
N ARG A 168 0.24 -14.12 -10.95
CA ARG A 168 0.36 -15.56 -10.67
C ARG A 168 1.52 -15.87 -9.73
N ALA A 169 2.69 -15.28 -9.99
CA ALA A 169 3.85 -15.43 -9.11
C ALA A 169 3.59 -14.88 -7.70
N GLY A 170 2.92 -13.73 -7.58
CA GLY A 170 2.54 -13.14 -6.29
C GLY A 170 1.60 -14.02 -5.48
N LEU A 171 0.57 -14.60 -6.11
CA LEU A 171 -0.33 -15.56 -5.46
C LEU A 171 0.42 -16.76 -4.89
N VAL A 172 1.30 -17.37 -5.70
CA VAL A 172 2.07 -18.55 -5.28
C VAL A 172 3.00 -18.19 -4.13
N ALA A 173 3.69 -17.05 -4.19
CA ALA A 173 4.58 -16.60 -3.12
C ALA A 173 3.84 -16.40 -1.79
N LEU A 174 2.65 -15.80 -1.81
CA LEU A 174 1.79 -15.65 -0.63
C LEU A 174 1.37 -16.99 -0.04
N ALA A 175 0.96 -17.95 -0.90
CA ALA A 175 0.59 -19.28 -0.46
C ALA A 175 1.79 -20.03 0.15
N GLU A 176 2.96 -19.98 -0.49
CA GLU A 176 4.17 -20.66 -0.01
C GLU A 176 4.69 -20.11 1.32
N ALA A 177 4.51 -18.82 1.59
CA ALA A 177 4.88 -18.21 2.86
C ALA A 177 4.12 -18.80 4.06
N GLU A 178 2.97 -19.43 3.81
CA GLU A 178 2.14 -20.07 4.83
C GLU A 178 2.43 -21.57 5.00
N LEU A 179 3.38 -22.16 4.26
CA LEU A 179 3.74 -23.58 4.42
C LEU A 179 4.19 -23.89 5.86
N GLY A 180 3.57 -24.91 6.45
CA GLY A 180 3.91 -25.40 7.79
C GLY A 180 3.11 -24.78 8.94
N TYR A 181 2.28 -23.77 8.70
CA TYR A 181 1.33 -23.27 9.72
C TYR A 181 0.22 -24.29 9.95
N CYS A 182 -0.06 -24.60 11.21
CA CYS A 182 -0.96 -25.68 11.62
C CYS A 182 -2.05 -25.22 12.59
N GLU A 183 -3.29 -25.64 12.33
CA GLU A 183 -4.41 -25.47 13.26
C GLU A 183 -4.11 -26.13 14.61
N GLY A 184 -4.46 -25.44 15.70
CA GLY A 184 -4.19 -25.88 17.07
C GLY A 184 -2.78 -25.54 17.57
N THR A 185 -1.86 -25.13 16.68
CA THR A 185 -0.54 -24.60 17.05
C THR A 185 -0.45 -23.11 16.71
N ASP A 186 -0.99 -22.72 15.56
CA ASP A 186 -0.97 -21.37 15.03
C ASP A 186 -2.38 -20.75 14.99
N THR A 187 -2.41 -19.42 14.92
CA THR A 187 -3.64 -18.64 14.79
C THR A 187 -3.58 -17.80 13.52
N ARG A 188 -4.04 -18.36 12.40
CA ARG A 188 -4.16 -17.63 11.13
C ARG A 188 -5.62 -17.29 10.82
N PRO A 189 -5.93 -16.15 10.17
CA PRO A 189 -7.31 -15.72 9.94
C PRO A 189 -8.18 -16.78 9.23
N TYR A 190 -7.60 -17.48 8.26
CA TYR A 190 -8.29 -18.53 7.52
C TYR A 190 -8.55 -19.81 8.33
N MET A 191 -7.87 -20.03 9.46
CA MET A 191 -8.11 -21.21 10.31
C MET A 191 -9.31 -21.03 11.26
N LEU A 192 -9.74 -19.79 11.48
CA LEU A 192 -10.69 -19.46 12.55
C LEU A 192 -12.16 -19.51 12.11
N SER A 193 -12.43 -19.44 10.80
CA SER A 193 -13.77 -19.44 10.23
C SER A 193 -14.46 -20.79 10.34
N GLN A 194 -13.77 -21.86 9.97
CA GLN A 194 -14.27 -23.24 9.96
C GLN A 194 -13.18 -24.23 10.40
N PRO A 195 -13.05 -24.48 11.71
CA PRO A 195 -12.09 -25.45 12.25
C PRO A 195 -12.19 -26.80 11.54
N GLY A 196 -11.06 -27.33 11.09
CA GLY A 196 -10.98 -28.60 10.36
C GLY A 196 -11.58 -28.63 8.94
N LEU A 197 -12.05 -27.50 8.36
CA LEU A 197 -12.59 -27.42 6.99
C LEU A 197 -12.05 -26.23 6.15
N TRP A 198 -11.07 -25.52 6.66
CA TRP A 198 -10.58 -24.23 6.15
C TRP A 198 -9.74 -24.27 4.85
N CYS A 199 -9.72 -25.39 4.11
CA CYS A 199 -8.93 -25.50 2.87
C CYS A 199 -9.32 -24.45 1.80
N TYR A 200 -10.62 -24.14 1.68
CA TYR A 200 -11.11 -23.09 0.79
C TYR A 200 -10.78 -21.70 1.34
N ASP A 201 -10.99 -21.47 2.64
CA ASP A 201 -10.75 -20.19 3.29
C ASP A 201 -9.28 -19.77 3.20
N PHE A 202 -8.36 -20.74 3.22
CA PHE A 202 -6.95 -20.50 2.95
C PHE A 202 -6.72 -19.92 1.55
N VAL A 203 -7.25 -20.57 0.50
CA VAL A 203 -7.07 -20.07 -0.87
C VAL A 203 -7.77 -18.73 -1.06
N ALA A 204 -8.98 -18.56 -0.50
CA ALA A 204 -9.69 -17.29 -0.52
C ALA A 204 -8.89 -16.16 0.15
N TRP A 205 -8.23 -16.45 1.27
CA TRP A 205 -7.34 -15.51 1.95
C TRP A 205 -6.14 -15.13 1.06
N VAL A 206 -5.49 -16.07 0.35
CA VAL A 206 -4.38 -15.75 -0.57
C VAL A 206 -4.82 -14.76 -1.66
N TYR A 207 -5.98 -15.00 -2.27
CA TYR A 207 -6.55 -14.07 -3.26
C TYR A 207 -6.86 -12.70 -2.65
N GLN A 208 -7.43 -12.67 -1.44
CA GLN A 208 -7.67 -11.42 -0.72
C GLN A 208 -6.38 -10.65 -0.45
N GLN A 209 -5.30 -11.31 -0.02
CA GLN A 209 -4.01 -10.66 0.26
C GLN A 209 -3.33 -10.09 -0.99
N SER A 210 -3.63 -10.64 -2.17
CA SER A 210 -3.11 -10.17 -3.46
C SER A 210 -4.01 -9.14 -4.16
N SER A 211 -5.09 -8.71 -3.51
CA SER A 211 -6.15 -7.88 -4.10
C SER A 211 -6.76 -8.48 -5.37
N GLN A 212 -6.65 -9.79 -5.56
CA GLN A 212 -7.24 -10.49 -6.70
C GLN A 212 -8.63 -11.00 -6.35
N SER A 213 -9.53 -10.97 -7.33
CA SER A 213 -10.84 -11.58 -7.17
C SER A 213 -10.71 -13.09 -7.22
N LEU A 214 -11.20 -13.77 -6.19
CA LEU A 214 -11.27 -15.23 -6.19
C LEU A 214 -12.26 -15.69 -7.29
N PRO A 215 -11.86 -16.60 -8.19
CA PRO A 215 -12.78 -17.18 -9.16
C PRO A 215 -13.96 -17.83 -8.44
N ALA A 216 -15.18 -17.37 -8.72
CA ALA A 216 -16.37 -17.86 -8.03
C ALA A 216 -16.67 -19.32 -8.43
N PRO A 217 -16.71 -20.29 -7.50
CA PRO A 217 -16.82 -21.72 -7.82
C PRO A 217 -18.12 -22.10 -8.55
N TYR A 218 -19.16 -21.27 -8.47
CA TYR A 218 -20.45 -21.50 -9.14
C TYR A 218 -20.52 -21.03 -10.60
N ASN A 219 -19.62 -20.14 -11.03
CA ASN A 219 -19.63 -19.56 -12.39
C ASN A 219 -18.57 -20.15 -13.31
N LEU A 220 -17.80 -21.13 -12.82
CA LEU A 220 -16.71 -21.70 -13.56
C LEU A 220 -17.14 -22.99 -14.26
N PRO A 221 -16.65 -23.23 -15.48
CA PRO A 221 -16.86 -24.52 -16.13
C PRO A 221 -16.19 -25.62 -15.30
N THR A 222 -17.00 -26.44 -14.63
CA THR A 222 -16.52 -27.60 -13.90
C THR A 222 -16.02 -28.65 -14.89
N TYR A 223 -14.70 -28.86 -14.95
CA TYR A 223 -14.13 -29.97 -15.70
C TYR A 223 -13.73 -31.06 -14.72
N GLN A 224 -14.34 -32.23 -14.92
CA GLN A 224 -13.93 -33.46 -14.24
C GLN A 224 -12.49 -33.82 -14.63
N ALA A 225 -11.78 -34.54 -13.76
CA ALA A 225 -10.36 -34.89 -13.94
C ALA A 225 -10.00 -35.53 -15.29
N ASN A 226 -10.97 -36.21 -15.92
CA ASN A 226 -10.83 -36.87 -17.23
C ASN A 226 -11.56 -36.13 -18.37
N ALA A 227 -12.16 -34.98 -18.08
CA ALA A 227 -12.89 -34.13 -19.03
C ALA A 227 -12.14 -32.84 -19.38
N LEU A 228 -10.94 -32.64 -18.81
CA LEU A 228 -10.07 -31.55 -19.20
C LEU A 228 -9.61 -31.74 -20.65
N PRO A 229 -9.72 -30.72 -21.52
CA PRO A 229 -9.21 -30.81 -22.88
C PRO A 229 -7.72 -31.17 -22.90
N LEU A 230 -7.28 -31.97 -23.88
CA LEU A 230 -5.87 -32.38 -24.03
C LEU A 230 -4.87 -31.21 -24.17
N TRP A 231 -5.35 -30.01 -24.47
CA TRP A 231 -4.58 -28.77 -24.61
C TRP A 231 -4.71 -27.84 -23.40
N TRP A 232 -5.46 -28.25 -22.38
CA TRP A 232 -5.61 -27.50 -21.15
C TRP A 232 -4.52 -27.93 -20.15
N THR A 233 -3.82 -26.95 -19.61
CA THR A 233 -2.84 -27.14 -18.54
C THR A 233 -3.11 -26.11 -17.46
N PRO A 234 -3.12 -26.50 -16.18
CA PRO A 234 -3.18 -25.52 -15.11
C PRO A 234 -1.93 -24.64 -15.14
N GLU A 235 -2.04 -23.49 -14.50
CA GLU A 235 -0.94 -22.56 -14.34
C GLU A 235 -0.72 -22.25 -12.86
N PRO A 236 0.49 -21.85 -12.46
CA PRO A 236 0.74 -21.29 -11.14
C PRO A 236 -0.31 -20.23 -10.79
N GLY A 237 -0.83 -20.29 -9.56
CA GLY A 237 -1.88 -19.40 -9.06
C GLY A 237 -3.32 -19.88 -9.32
N ASP A 238 -3.54 -20.94 -10.12
CA ASP A 238 -4.90 -21.44 -10.37
C ASP A 238 -5.54 -22.10 -9.13
N LEU A 239 -6.86 -21.95 -9.00
CA LEU A 239 -7.68 -22.64 -8.00
C LEU A 239 -8.11 -24.02 -8.52
N ILE A 240 -7.75 -25.05 -7.77
CA ILE A 240 -8.17 -26.43 -8.04
C ILE A 240 -9.00 -26.98 -6.90
N LYS A 241 -9.82 -27.99 -7.22
CA LYS A 241 -10.57 -28.77 -6.25
C LYS A 241 -10.25 -30.24 -6.41
N PHE A 242 -10.17 -30.96 -5.30
CA PHE A 242 -10.06 -32.40 -5.30
C PHE A 242 -11.44 -33.04 -5.16
N ASN A 243 -11.55 -34.28 -5.62
CA ASN A 243 -12.76 -35.11 -5.59
C ASN A 243 -13.48 -35.21 -4.21
N ILE A 244 -12.79 -34.91 -3.10
CA ILE A 244 -13.33 -34.93 -1.73
C ILE A 244 -13.76 -33.56 -1.19
N GLN A 245 -14.07 -32.58 -2.04
CA GLN A 245 -14.36 -31.18 -1.62
C GLN A 245 -13.19 -30.50 -0.89
N HIS A 246 -11.97 -30.77 -1.33
CA HIS A 246 -10.76 -30.11 -0.81
C HIS A 246 -10.24 -29.12 -1.85
N TYR A 247 -9.66 -28.01 -1.43
CA TYR A 247 -9.21 -26.94 -2.33
C TYR A 247 -7.73 -26.67 -2.16
N GLY A 248 -7.10 -26.31 -3.27
CA GLY A 248 -5.68 -25.98 -3.31
C GLY A 248 -5.39 -24.94 -4.37
N MET A 249 -4.21 -24.34 -4.27
CA MET A 249 -3.65 -23.47 -5.30
C MET A 249 -2.52 -24.20 -6.02
N VAL A 250 -2.47 -24.08 -7.34
CA VAL A 250 -1.36 -24.61 -8.14
C VAL A 250 -0.11 -23.77 -7.87
N LYS A 251 0.95 -24.40 -7.40
CA LYS A 251 2.28 -23.79 -7.25
C LYS A 251 3.11 -23.95 -8.51
N SER A 252 3.13 -25.14 -9.08
CA SER A 252 3.91 -25.43 -10.29
C SER A 252 3.35 -26.61 -11.07
N VAL A 253 3.71 -26.68 -12.34
CA VAL A 253 3.38 -27.81 -13.23
C VAL A 253 4.68 -28.46 -13.67
N SER A 254 4.72 -29.79 -13.67
CA SER A 254 5.88 -30.53 -14.15
C SER A 254 6.11 -30.29 -15.64
N SER A 255 7.37 -30.40 -16.08
CA SER A 255 7.76 -30.17 -17.47
C SER A 255 7.09 -31.13 -18.47
N ASP A 256 6.69 -32.32 -18.01
CA ASP A 256 5.95 -33.31 -18.81
C ASP A 256 4.43 -33.07 -18.78
N GLY A 257 3.96 -32.08 -18.00
CA GLY A 257 2.55 -31.73 -17.87
C GLY A 257 1.68 -32.78 -17.17
N ASN A 258 2.25 -33.81 -16.54
CA ASN A 258 1.46 -34.90 -15.96
C ASN A 258 1.14 -34.72 -14.47
N THR A 259 1.90 -33.85 -13.80
CA THR A 259 1.76 -33.60 -12.37
C THR A 259 1.78 -32.11 -12.07
N ILE A 260 1.17 -31.76 -10.95
CA ILE A 260 1.23 -30.42 -10.39
C ILE A 260 1.69 -30.49 -8.96
N THR A 261 2.39 -29.45 -8.53
CA THR A 261 2.59 -29.18 -7.11
C THR A 261 1.59 -28.12 -6.68
N THR A 262 0.96 -28.34 -5.55
CA THR A 262 -0.09 -27.50 -4.98
C THR A 262 0.33 -27.02 -3.60
N VAL A 263 -0.21 -25.89 -3.17
CA VAL A 263 -0.19 -25.45 -1.78
C VAL A 263 -1.63 -25.47 -1.28
N GLU A 264 -1.85 -26.15 -0.16
CA GLU A 264 -3.18 -26.56 0.27
C GLU A 264 -3.34 -26.35 1.76
N GLY A 265 -4.47 -25.78 2.17
CA GLY A 265 -4.82 -25.65 3.58
C GLY A 265 -5.42 -26.94 4.14
N ASN A 266 -5.30 -27.13 5.45
CA ASN A 266 -5.95 -28.19 6.20
C ASN A 266 -5.57 -29.62 5.78
N VAL A 267 -4.35 -29.81 5.26
CA VAL A 267 -3.79 -31.14 5.05
C VAL A 267 -3.15 -31.59 6.35
N ASN A 268 -3.71 -32.63 6.98
CA ASN A 268 -3.34 -33.02 8.34
C ASN A 268 -3.39 -31.83 9.33
N SER A 269 -4.41 -30.96 9.18
CA SER A 269 -4.55 -29.72 9.95
C SER A 269 -3.46 -28.66 9.72
N CYS A 270 -2.71 -28.73 8.62
CA CYS A 270 -1.66 -27.77 8.28
C CYS A 270 -1.77 -27.25 6.84
N VAL A 271 -1.12 -26.13 6.56
CA VAL A 271 -0.83 -25.72 5.19
C VAL A 271 0.35 -26.55 4.67
N MET A 272 0.15 -27.29 3.58
CA MET A 272 1.15 -28.21 3.05
C MET A 272 1.29 -28.11 1.53
N GLY A 273 2.49 -28.41 1.05
CA GLY A 273 2.74 -28.65 -0.36
C GLY A 273 2.50 -30.11 -0.70
N ARG A 274 1.81 -30.39 -1.82
CA ARG A 274 1.64 -31.76 -2.33
C ARG A 274 1.87 -31.82 -3.83
N THR A 275 2.31 -32.98 -4.30
CA THR A 275 2.42 -33.25 -5.74
C THR A 275 1.40 -34.32 -6.11
N VAL A 276 0.56 -34.03 -7.10
CA VAL A 276 -0.53 -34.89 -7.54
C VAL A 276 -0.55 -35.02 -9.06
N SER A 277 -1.13 -36.10 -9.56
CA SER A 277 -1.37 -36.26 -11.00
C SER A 277 -2.57 -35.41 -11.45
N LEU A 278 -2.48 -34.81 -12.63
CA LEU A 278 -3.61 -34.05 -13.21
C LEU A 278 -4.88 -34.87 -13.34
N GLY A 279 -4.80 -36.19 -13.54
CA GLY A 279 -5.96 -37.07 -13.64
C GLY A 279 -6.74 -37.27 -12.33
N SER A 280 -6.33 -36.62 -11.23
CA SER A 280 -6.95 -36.75 -9.91
C SER A 280 -7.62 -35.47 -9.39
N ILE A 281 -7.59 -34.38 -10.16
CA ILE A 281 -8.13 -33.08 -9.76
C ILE A 281 -9.37 -32.70 -10.58
N GLU A 282 -10.30 -32.00 -9.95
CA GLU A 282 -11.34 -31.24 -10.64
C GLU A 282 -10.86 -29.78 -10.78
N TYR A 283 -10.95 -29.24 -11.98
CA TYR A 283 -10.54 -27.85 -12.18
C TYR A 283 -11.70 -26.92 -11.91
N PHE A 284 -11.44 -25.89 -11.10
CA PHE A 284 -12.43 -24.87 -10.78
C PHE A 284 -12.07 -23.55 -11.45
N GLY A 285 -10.84 -23.04 -11.57
CA GLY A 285 -10.63 -21.83 -12.39
C GLY A 285 -9.23 -21.23 -12.40
N SER A 286 -9.00 -20.32 -13.34
CA SER A 286 -7.75 -19.57 -13.52
C SER A 286 -8.02 -18.07 -13.38
N LEU A 287 -6.93 -17.33 -13.18
CA LEU A 287 -6.93 -15.87 -13.26
C LEU A 287 -7.39 -15.35 -14.62
N ASP A 288 -7.34 -16.15 -15.69
CA ASP A 288 -7.85 -15.78 -17.03
C ASP A 288 -9.34 -15.43 -17.07
N SER A 289 -10.09 -15.74 -16.00
CA SER A 289 -11.49 -15.34 -15.85
C SER A 289 -11.67 -13.94 -15.26
N VAL A 290 -10.58 -13.30 -14.84
CA VAL A 290 -10.52 -11.99 -14.18
C VAL A 290 -9.90 -10.92 -15.07
N PHE A 291 -9.06 -11.31 -16.04
CA PHE A 291 -8.35 -10.42 -16.98
C PHE A 291 -8.93 -10.47 -18.41
#